data_AF-A0A2W4W110-F1
#
_entry.id   AF-A0A2W4W110-F1
#
_cell.length_a   1.000
_cell.length_b   1.000
_cell.length_c   1.000
_cell.angle_alpha   90.00
_cell.angle_beta   90.00
_cell.angle_gamma   90.00
#
_symmetry.space_group_name_H-M   'P 1'
#
loop_
_entity.id
_entity.type
_entity.pdbx_description
1 polymer ?
#
loop_
_entity_poly.entity_id
_entity_poly.type
_entity_poly.pdbx_seq_one_letter_code
_entity_poly.pdbx_strand_id
1 'polypeptide(L)'
;MLARRIPTKINGETQRILPTEALVQVVLRKALNGDRHAWETVFGWIDETEALKERREAVRSIDDKDAEILRRMQERFVQRGPNP
;
A
#
# COMPACT_ATOMS: atom_id res chain seq x y z
N MET A 1 -21.59 4.94 12.08
CA MET A 1 -20.73 5.79 12.95
C MET A 1 -19.66 6.44 12.08
N LEU A 2 -19.47 7.76 12.14
CA LEU A 2 -18.36 8.44 11.48
C LEU A 2 -17.05 8.03 12.19
N ALA A 3 -16.11 7.43 11.46
CA ALA A 3 -14.83 7.04 12.01
C ALA A 3 -14.07 8.28 12.52
N ARG A 4 -13.70 8.29 13.80
CA ARG A 4 -13.06 9.44 14.45
C ARG A 4 -11.64 9.61 13.91
N ARG A 5 -11.38 10.74 13.27
CA ARG A 5 -10.05 11.10 12.75
C ARG A 5 -9.08 11.46 13.87
N ILE A 6 -7.87 10.89 13.83
CA ILE A 6 -6.80 11.08 14.81
C ILE A 6 -5.68 11.96 14.22
N PRO A 7 -5.03 12.81 15.04
CA PRO A 7 -3.84 13.53 14.60
C PRO A 7 -2.67 12.56 14.41
N THR A 8 -1.95 12.66 13.29
CA THR A 8 -0.80 11.79 12.95
C THR A 8 0.26 12.59 12.20
N LYS A 9 1.54 12.36 12.53
CA LYS A 9 2.67 13.08 11.93
C LYS A 9 3.16 12.38 10.66
N ILE A 10 2.92 13.00 9.51
CA ILE A 10 3.32 12.51 8.17
C ILE A 10 4.23 13.57 7.54
N ASN A 11 5.42 13.17 7.08
CA ASN A 11 6.40 14.05 6.41
C ASN A 11 6.73 15.34 7.18
N GLY A 12 6.68 15.31 8.52
CA GLY A 12 6.96 16.46 9.38
C GLY A 12 5.72 17.26 9.78
N GLU A 13 4.59 17.09 9.09
CA GLU A 13 3.33 17.80 9.34
C GLU A 13 2.34 16.95 10.14
N THR A 14 1.47 17.59 10.94
CA THR A 14 0.40 16.89 11.66
C THR A 14 -0.88 16.94 10.82
N GLN A 15 -1.32 15.77 10.35
CA GLN A 15 -2.55 15.62 9.58
C GLN A 15 -3.60 14.83 10.37
N ARG A 16 -4.89 15.08 10.12
CA ARG A 16 -5.99 14.34 10.76
C ARG A 16 -6.52 13.26 9.84
N ILE A 17 -6.14 12.01 10.10
CA ILE A 17 -6.43 10.87 9.24
C ILE A 17 -7.29 9.83 9.96
N LEU A 18 -7.84 8.87 9.22
CA LEU A 18 -8.53 7.74 9.81
C LEU A 18 -7.54 6.81 10.53
N PRO A 19 -7.97 6.11 11.60
CA PRO A 19 -7.10 5.15 12.30
C PRO A 19 -6.54 4.06 11.38
N THR A 20 -7.30 3.63 10.38
CA THR A 20 -6.86 2.66 9.37
C THR A 20 -5.73 3.22 8.50
N GLU A 21 -5.85 4.48 8.05
CA GLU A 21 -4.79 5.16 7.30
C GLU A 21 -3.52 5.31 8.14
N ALA A 22 -3.65 5.62 9.44
CA ALA A 22 -2.51 5.68 10.35
C ALA A 22 -1.81 4.32 10.50
N LEU A 23 -2.57 3.23 10.58
CA LEU A 23 -2.02 1.87 10.65
C LEU A 23 -1.23 1.53 9.38
N VAL A 24 -1.79 1.82 8.20
CA VAL A 24 -1.12 1.60 6.91
C VAL A 24 0.20 2.37 6.85
N GLN A 25 0.22 3.63 7.29
CA GLN A 25 1.44 4.45 7.35
C GLN A 25 2.51 3.85 8.27
N VAL A 26 2.12 3.27 9.41
CA VAL A 26 3.06 2.61 10.32
C VAL A 26 3.68 1.38 9.67
N VAL A 27 2.87 0.53 9.02
CA VAL A 27 3.34 -0.69 8.35
C VAL A 27 4.27 -0.31 7.18
N LEU A 28 3.88 0.66 6.35
CA LEU A 28 4.72 1.16 5.25
C LEU A 28 6.06 1.71 5.74
N ARG A 29 6.07 2.49 6.84
CA ARG A 29 7.33 3.01 7.40
C ARG A 29 8.26 1.90 7.88
N LYS A 30 7.73 0.86 8.52
CA LYS A 30 8.53 -0.30 8.94
C LYS A 30 9.11 -1.04 7.73
N ALA A 31 8.29 -1.28 6.71
CA ALA A 31 8.72 -1.91 5.47
C ALA A 31 9.85 -1.10 4.80
N LEU A 32 9.68 0.22 4.65
CA LEU A 32 10.70 1.11 4.08
C LEU A 32 12.01 1.16 4.88
N ASN A 33 11.97 0.81 6.17
CA ASN A 33 13.16 0.67 7.01
C ASN A 33 13.80 -0.74 6.96
N GLY A 34 13.32 -1.63 6.08
CA GLY A 34 13.88 -2.97 5.87
C GLY A 34 13.21 -4.09 6.67
N ASP A 35 12.10 -3.83 7.37
CA ASP A 35 11.37 -4.87 8.08
C ASP A 35 10.67 -5.83 7.09
N ARG A 36 11.17 -7.06 7.00
CA ARG A 36 10.66 -8.10 6.11
C ARG A 36 9.21 -8.46 6.41
N HIS A 37 8.81 -8.54 7.67
CA HIS A 37 7.45 -8.94 8.05
C HIS A 37 6.44 -7.84 7.69
N ALA A 38 6.86 -6.58 7.78
CA ALA A 38 6.08 -5.46 7.29
C ALA A 38 5.91 -5.50 5.77
N TRP A 39 6.94 -5.88 5.01
CA TRP A 39 6.80 -6.11 3.56
C TRP A 39 5.84 -7.26 3.23
N GLU A 40 5.93 -8.39 3.92
CA GLU A 40 5.00 -9.51 3.75
C GLU A 40 3.54 -9.08 4.00
N THR A 41 3.32 -8.23 5.00
CA THR A 41 1.99 -7.65 5.28
C THR A 41 1.52 -6.71 4.16
N VAL A 42 2.41 -5.85 3.64
CA VAL A 42 2.08 -4.94 2.53
C VAL A 42 1.76 -5.72 1.26
N PHE A 43 2.54 -6.75 0.94
CA PHE A 43 2.29 -7.60 -0.22
C PHE A 43 0.99 -8.39 -0.07
N GLY A 44 0.70 -8.93 1.11
CA GLY A 44 -0.60 -9.58 1.37
C GLY A 44 -1.79 -8.65 1.13
N TRP A 45 -1.68 -7.37 1.51
CA TRP A 45 -2.72 -6.38 1.19
C TRP A 45 -2.82 -6.06 -0.30
N ILE A 46 -1.71 -6.05 -1.02
CA ILE A 46 -1.69 -5.85 -2.47
C ILE A 46 -2.39 -7.03 -3.15
N ASP A 47 -2.03 -8.26 -2.82
CA ASP A 47 -2.62 -9.48 -3.41
C ASP A 47 -4.13 -9.55 -3.13
N GLU A 48 -4.56 -9.23 -1.90
CA GLU A 48 -5.99 -9.13 -1.57
C GLU A 48 -6.69 -7.99 -2.35
N THR A 49 -6.00 -6.86 -2.55
CA THR A 49 -6.52 -5.74 -3.33
C THR A 49 -6.56 -6.07 -4.83
N GLU A 50 -5.61 -6.84 -5.35
CA GLU A 50 -5.57 -7.34 -6.72
C GLU A 50 -6.66 -8.38 -6.96
N ALA A 51 -6.87 -9.33 -6.05
CA ALA A 51 -7.98 -10.27 -6.13
C ALA A 51 -9.35 -9.56 -6.04
N LEU A 52 -9.45 -8.49 -5.25
CA LEU A 52 -10.62 -7.61 -5.23
C LEU A 52 -10.73 -6.74 -6.49
N LYS A 53 -9.60 -6.36 -7.10
CA LYS A 53 -9.54 -5.63 -8.38
C LYS A 53 -9.95 -6.53 -9.53
N GLU A 54 -9.44 -7.74 -9.69
CA GLU A 54 -9.86 -8.70 -10.73
C GLU A 54 -11.38 -8.95 -10.67
N ARG A 55 -11.92 -9.12 -9.45
CA ARG A 55 -13.37 -9.21 -9.23
C ARG A 55 -14.13 -7.93 -9.59
N ARG A 56 -13.48 -6.77 -9.55
CA ARG A 56 -14.04 -5.45 -9.85
C ARG A 56 -13.77 -4.97 -11.28
N GLU A 57 -12.74 -5.47 -11.95
CA GLU A 57 -12.35 -5.23 -13.35
C GLU A 57 -13.21 -6.08 -14.28
N ALA A 58 -13.56 -7.30 -13.86
CA ALA A 58 -14.68 -8.05 -14.42
C ALA A 58 -16.01 -7.24 -14.39
N VAL A 59 -16.08 -6.21 -13.53
CA VAL A 59 -17.21 -5.29 -13.38
C VAL A 59 -16.95 -3.90 -13.99
N ARG A 60 -15.70 -3.52 -14.31
CA ARG A 60 -15.31 -2.18 -14.82
C ARG A 60 -14.05 -2.27 -15.68
N SER A 61 -14.22 -2.39 -16.98
CA SER A 61 -13.18 -2.33 -18.02
C SER A 61 -12.60 -0.92 -18.25
N ILE A 62 -12.38 -0.12 -17.21
CA ILE A 62 -12.08 1.32 -17.34
C ILE A 62 -11.13 1.76 -16.21
N ASP A 63 -9.81 1.53 -16.33
CA ASP A 63 -8.73 2.50 -15.95
C ASP A 63 -7.32 1.86 -16.04
N ASP A 64 -6.80 1.72 -17.26
CA ASP A 64 -5.53 1.01 -17.56
C ASP A 64 -4.25 1.73 -17.11
N LYS A 65 -4.33 3.00 -16.71
CA LYS A 65 -3.13 3.84 -16.47
C LYS A 65 -2.45 3.61 -15.12
N ASP A 66 -3.21 3.34 -14.07
CA ASP A 66 -2.66 3.20 -12.72
C ASP A 66 -2.05 1.80 -12.48
N ALA A 67 -2.54 0.78 -13.20
CA ALA A 67 -1.99 -0.57 -13.18
C ALA A 67 -0.56 -0.63 -13.74
N GLU A 68 -0.28 0.13 -14.81
CA GLU A 68 1.03 0.15 -15.47
C GLU A 68 2.14 0.78 -14.58
N ILE A 69 1.79 1.73 -13.71
CA ILE A 69 2.75 2.31 -12.76
C ILE A 69 3.14 1.29 -11.69
N LEU A 70 2.16 0.55 -11.16
CA LEU A 70 2.38 -0.45 -10.12
C LEU A 70 3.17 -1.67 -10.66
N ARG A 71 2.86 -2.11 -11.88
CA ARG A 71 3.59 -3.20 -12.56
C ARG A 71 5.08 -2.91 -12.70
N ARG A 72 5.43 -1.67 -13.08
CA ARG A 72 6.84 -1.24 -13.21
C ARG A 72 7.58 -1.18 -11.88
N MET A 73 6.88 -0.97 -10.76
CA MET A 73 7.50 -0.97 -9.42
C MET A 73 7.74 -2.40 -8.92
N GLN A 74 6.83 -3.33 -9.20
CA GLN A 74 6.97 -4.74 -8.84
C GLN A 74 8.10 -5.42 -9.61
N GLU A 75 8.22 -5.18 -10.93
CA GLU A 75 9.31 -5.71 -11.75
C GLU A 75 10.70 -5.27 -11.23
N ARG A 76 10.81 -4.03 -10.73
CA ARG A 76 12.07 -3.52 -10.15
C ARG A 76 12.42 -4.16 -8.80
N PHE A 77 11.43 -4.52 -8.00
CA PHE A 77 11.64 -5.21 -6.72
C PHE A 77 12.16 -6.64 -6.93
N VAL A 78 11.57 -7.36 -7.89
CA VAL A 78 11.98 -8.73 -8.24
C VAL A 78 13.40 -8.77 -8.83
N GLN A 79 13.79 -7.77 -9.62
CA GLN A 79 15.11 -7.75 -10.26
C GLN A 79 16.27 -7.34 -9.36
N ARG A 80 16.04 -6.53 -8.31
CA ARG A 80 17.12 -6.05 -7.44
C ARG A 80 17.37 -6.91 -6.21
N GLY A 81 16.41 -7.76 -5.82
CA GLY A 81 16.42 -8.40 -4.50
C GLY A 81 16.38 -7.35 -3.37
N PRO A 82 16.08 -7.75 -2.12
CA PRO A 82 16.33 -6.87 -0.99
C PRO A 82 17.84 -6.59 -0.96
N ASN A 83 18.24 -5.34 -1.20
CA ASN A 83 19.63 -4.91 -1.10
C ASN A 83 20.19 -5.33 0.27
N PRO A 84 21.40 -5.91 0.34
CA PRO A 84 22.06 -6.27 1.60
C PRO A 84 22.34 -5.05 2.48
#